data_AF-A0A1Q8RKV4-F1
#
_entry.id   AF-A0A1Q8RKV4-F1
#
_cell.length_a   1.000
_cell.length_b   1.000
_cell.length_c   1.000
_cell.angle_alpha   90.00
_cell.angle_beta   90.00
_cell.angle_gamma   90.00
#
_symmetry.space_group_name_H-M   'P 1'
#
loop_
_entity.id
_entity.type
_entity.pdbx_description
1 polymer ?
#
loop_
_entity_poly.entity_id
_entity_poly.type
_entity_poly.pdbx_seq_one_letter_code
_entity_poly.pdbx_strand_id
1 'polypeptide(L)'
;MSYDTPFHTATVAGQTTTTPISDLPLKQQLKVGFKDMGTRSYSMAKNFGKVGALFAGIECGIEGLRAKNDLGNGVAAGCLTGGILAKNAGPQAALGGCVAFAAFSAAIDAYMRSPKDE
;
A
#
# COMPACT_ATOMS: atom_id res chain seq x y z
N MET A 1 -19.45 7.45 3.88
CA MET A 1 -19.40 8.86 3.39
C MET A 1 -18.53 9.05 2.14
N SER A 2 -17.86 8.02 1.59
CA SER A 2 -17.04 8.15 0.35
C SER A 2 -17.85 8.15 -0.96
N TYR A 3 -19.17 7.94 -0.91
CA TYR A 3 -20.05 7.94 -2.09
C TYR A 3 -20.77 9.28 -2.32
N ASP A 4 -20.70 10.19 -1.34
CA ASP A 4 -21.25 11.56 -1.41
C ASP A 4 -20.21 12.60 -1.83
N THR A 5 -18.96 12.21 -2.11
CA THR A 5 -17.97 13.14 -2.65
C THR A 5 -18.31 13.45 -4.10
N PRO A 6 -18.73 14.69 -4.44
CA PRO A 6 -19.02 15.06 -5.81
C PRO A 6 -17.75 14.88 -6.65
N PHE A 7 -17.84 14.10 -7.73
CA PHE A 7 -16.77 14.08 -8.71
C PHE A 7 -16.76 15.41 -9.47
N HIS A 8 -15.62 16.08 -9.51
CA HIS A 8 -15.39 17.23 -10.39
C HIS A 8 -15.44 16.76 -11.85
N THR A 9 -16.62 16.77 -12.47
CA THR A 9 -16.75 16.57 -13.92
C THR A 9 -16.84 17.92 -14.60
N ALA A 10 -15.76 18.27 -15.32
CA ALA A 10 -15.63 19.29 -16.36
C ALA A 10 -16.28 20.66 -16.09
N THR A 11 -15.44 21.67 -15.82
CA THR A 11 -15.79 23.09 -16.03
C THR A 11 -16.10 23.33 -17.50
N VAL A 12 -17.39 23.48 -17.83
CA VAL A 12 -17.83 24.10 -19.08
C VAL A 12 -18.35 25.48 -18.71
N ALA A 13 -17.77 26.53 -19.30
CA ALA A 13 -18.13 27.93 -19.07
C ALA A 13 -17.99 28.45 -17.63
N GLY A 14 -16.97 28.01 -16.88
CA GLY A 14 -16.60 28.64 -15.60
C GLY A 14 -17.58 28.39 -14.43
N GLN A 15 -18.56 27.49 -14.59
CA GLN A 15 -19.50 27.13 -13.54
C GLN A 15 -19.29 25.67 -13.11
N THR A 16 -18.97 25.47 -11.83
CA THR A 16 -18.77 24.16 -11.22
C THR A 16 -20.13 23.54 -10.88
N THR A 17 -20.77 22.86 -11.84
CA THR A 17 -22.03 22.13 -11.58
C THR A 17 -21.73 20.77 -10.96
N THR A 18 -21.87 20.68 -9.63
CA THR A 18 -21.82 19.42 -8.87
C THR A 18 -23.13 18.66 -9.03
N THR A 19 -23.25 17.79 -10.04
CA THR A 19 -24.35 16.83 -10.12
C THR A 19 -24.02 15.58 -9.28
N PRO A 20 -24.85 15.20 -8.30
CA PRO A 20 -24.60 14.00 -7.50
C PRO A 20 -24.71 12.77 -8.42
N ILE A 21 -23.80 11.79 -8.24
CA ILE A 21 -23.73 10.59 -9.08
C ILE A 21 -25.10 9.89 -9.17
N SER A 22 -25.86 9.92 -8.07
CA SER A 22 -27.19 9.34 -7.93
C SER A 22 -28.22 9.82 -8.97
N ASP A 23 -28.06 11.02 -9.52
CA ASP A 23 -29.00 11.61 -10.49
C ASP A 23 -28.68 11.26 -11.96
N LEU A 24 -27.56 10.57 -12.23
CA LEU A 24 -27.19 10.18 -13.60
C LEU A 24 -27.87 8.86 -14.02
N PRO A 25 -28.07 8.59 -15.33
CA PRO A 25 -28.56 7.28 -15.78
C PRO A 25 -27.60 6.16 -15.33
N LEU A 26 -28.14 5.02 -14.88
CA LEU A 26 -27.38 3.92 -14.25
C LEU A 26 -26.14 3.47 -15.04
N LYS A 27 -26.20 3.48 -16.39
CA LYS A 27 -25.06 3.16 -17.24
C LYS A 27 -23.88 4.13 -17.06
N GLN A 28 -24.17 5.42 -16.90
CA GLN A 28 -23.16 6.45 -16.66
C GLN A 28 -22.61 6.37 -15.23
N GLN A 29 -23.47 6.12 -14.24
CA GLN A 29 -23.04 5.89 -12.85
C GLN A 29 -22.07 4.72 -12.75
N LEU A 30 -22.43 3.57 -13.35
CA LEU A 30 -21.57 2.38 -13.39
C LEU A 30 -20.26 2.68 -14.14
N LYS A 31 -20.31 3.34 -15.30
CA LYS A 31 -19.10 3.67 -16.07
C LYS A 31 -18.13 4.55 -15.28
N VAL A 32 -18.64 5.54 -14.54
CA VAL A 32 -17.84 6.40 -13.66
C VAL A 32 -17.29 5.60 -12.47
N GLY A 33 -18.12 4.78 -11.83
CA GLY A 33 -17.73 3.91 -10.73
C GLY A 33 -16.62 2.94 -11.12
N PHE A 34 -16.74 2.27 -12.26
CA PHE A 34 -15.70 1.38 -12.78
C PHE A 34 -14.41 2.11 -13.11
N LYS A 35 -14.49 3.33 -13.66
CA LYS A 35 -13.30 4.14 -13.96
C LYS A 35 -12.57 4.59 -12.69
N ASP A 36 -13.30 5.04 -11.68
CA ASP A 36 -12.71 5.42 -10.39
C ASP A 36 -12.11 4.20 -9.68
N MET A 37 -12.87 3.11 -9.60
CA MET A 37 -12.41 1.84 -9.03
C MET A 37 -11.13 1.37 -9.71
N GLY A 38 -11.08 1.36 -11.05
CA GLY A 38 -9.89 0.96 -11.79
C GLY A 38 -8.67 1.85 -11.50
N THR A 39 -8.87 3.17 -11.44
CA THR A 39 -7.78 4.13 -11.16
C THR A 39 -7.21 3.95 -9.76
N ARG A 40 -8.09 3.77 -8.76
CA ARG A 40 -7.68 3.53 -7.36
C ARG A 40 -7.01 2.17 -7.20
N SER A 41 -7.59 1.11 -7.76
CA SER A 41 -7.01 -0.24 -7.73
C SER A 41 -5.62 -0.27 -8.35
N TYR A 42 -5.42 0.41 -9.47
CA TYR A 42 -4.11 0.49 -10.11
C TYR A 42 -3.08 1.25 -9.26
N SER A 43 -3.49 2.34 -8.61
CA SER A 43 -2.62 3.06 -7.65
C SER A 43 -2.25 2.17 -6.46
N MET A 44 -3.20 1.44 -5.89
CA MET A 44 -2.94 0.50 -4.79
C MET A 44 -2.00 -0.61 -5.22
N ALA A 45 -2.22 -1.23 -6.39
CA ALA A 45 -1.37 -2.28 -6.93
C ALA A 45 0.09 -1.81 -7.07
N LYS A 46 0.32 -0.57 -7.51
CA LYS A 46 1.66 0.02 -7.58
C LYS A 46 2.32 0.13 -6.20
N ASN A 47 1.57 0.55 -5.18
CA ASN A 47 2.10 0.68 -3.83
C ASN A 47 2.44 -0.69 -3.23
N PHE A 48 1.53 -1.66 -3.32
CA PHE A 48 1.79 -3.03 -2.85
C PHE A 48 2.95 -3.69 -3.60
N GLY A 49 3.01 -3.50 -4.92
CA GLY A 49 4.12 -4.01 -5.73
C GLY A 49 5.47 -3.45 -5.30
N LYS A 50 5.55 -2.14 -5.00
CA LYS A 50 6.78 -1.51 -4.49
C LYS A 50 7.19 -2.08 -3.14
N VAL A 51 6.25 -2.17 -2.20
CA VAL A 51 6.50 -2.69 -0.85
C VAL A 51 6.98 -4.14 -0.92
N GLY A 52 6.25 -5.01 -1.64
CA GLY A 52 6.55 -6.43 -1.74
C GLY A 52 7.87 -6.70 -2.46
N ALA A 53 8.13 -6.01 -3.57
CA ALA A 53 9.39 -6.17 -4.31
C ALA A 53 10.60 -5.74 -3.47
N LEU A 54 10.47 -4.65 -2.70
CA LEU A 54 11.55 -4.17 -1.86
C LEU A 54 11.81 -5.10 -0.68
N PHE A 55 10.75 -5.56 -0.01
CA PHE A 55 10.86 -6.53 1.09
C PHE A 55 11.51 -7.84 0.64
N ALA A 56 10.96 -8.49 -0.39
CA ALA A 56 11.46 -9.77 -0.86
C ALA A 56 12.89 -9.67 -1.42
N GLY A 57 13.21 -8.58 -2.12
CA GLY A 57 14.56 -8.35 -2.65
C GLY A 57 15.60 -8.15 -1.53
N ILE A 58 15.26 -7.41 -0.48
CA ILE A 58 16.16 -7.17 0.66
C ILE A 58 16.32 -8.44 1.49
N GLU A 59 15.24 -9.13 1.81
CA GLU A 59 15.28 -10.38 2.56
C GLU A 59 16.14 -11.43 1.83
N CYS A 60 15.88 -11.66 0.54
CA CYS A 60 16.66 -12.57 -0.30
C CYS A 60 18.15 -12.17 -0.35
N GLY A 61 18.45 -10.86 -0.42
CA GLY A 61 19.82 -10.37 -0.34
C GLY A 61 20.49 -10.64 1.01
N ILE A 62 19.79 -10.42 2.12
CA ILE A 62 20.29 -10.70 3.48
C ILE A 62 20.53 -12.19 3.67
N GLU A 63 19.60 -13.03 3.24
CA GLU A 63 19.70 -14.48 3.31
C GLU A 63 20.87 -14.98 2.46
N GLY A 64 21.03 -14.47 1.25
CA GLY A 64 22.15 -14.80 0.37
C GLY A 64 23.52 -14.45 0.98
N LEU A 65 23.61 -13.37 1.76
CA LEU A 65 24.85 -12.96 2.44
C LEU A 65 25.12 -13.74 3.74
N ARG A 66 24.07 -14.07 4.50
CA ARG A 66 24.19 -14.72 5.82
C ARG A 66 24.09 -16.24 5.79
N ALA A 67 23.58 -16.80 4.70
CA ALA A 67 23.26 -18.22 4.52
C ALA A 67 22.42 -18.80 5.68
N LYS A 68 21.51 -17.99 6.24
CA LYS A 68 20.58 -18.37 7.31
C LYS A 68 19.22 -17.79 6.99
N ASN A 69 18.16 -18.53 7.27
CA ASN A 69 16.77 -18.09 7.19
C ASN A 69 16.17 -18.09 8.61
N ASP A 70 16.23 -16.94 9.28
CA ASP A 70 15.74 -16.77 10.65
C ASP A 70 14.85 -15.54 10.78
N LEU A 71 14.25 -15.35 11.96
CA LEU A 71 13.32 -14.24 12.22
C LEU A 71 14.02 -12.87 12.14
N GLY A 72 15.33 -12.83 12.38
CA GLY A 72 16.13 -11.62 12.21
C GLY A 72 16.15 -11.10 10.77
N ASN A 73 16.03 -11.98 9.76
CA ASN A 73 16.03 -11.56 8.36
C ASN A 73 14.77 -10.77 8.01
N GLY A 74 13.59 -11.26 8.38
CA GLY A 74 12.32 -10.56 8.16
C GLY A 74 12.27 -9.22 8.90
N VAL A 75 12.80 -9.16 10.13
CA VAL A 75 12.89 -7.90 10.91
C VAL A 75 13.80 -6.88 10.23
N ALA A 76 15.00 -7.30 9.80
CA ALA A 76 15.95 -6.43 9.13
C ALA A 76 15.44 -5.97 7.76
N ALA A 77 14.88 -6.89 6.97
CA ALA A 77 14.27 -6.58 5.68
C ALA A 77 13.07 -5.65 5.82
N GLY A 78 12.23 -5.86 6.83
CA GLY A 78 11.12 -4.99 7.19
C GLY A 78 11.61 -3.58 7.54
N CYS A 79 12.57 -3.44 8.47
CA CYS A 79 13.12 -2.14 8.84
C CYS A 79 13.68 -1.37 7.63
N LEU A 80 14.49 -2.03 6.81
CA LEU A 80 15.10 -1.40 5.64
C LEU A 80 14.04 -1.00 4.62
N THR A 81 13.07 -1.86 4.34
CA THR A 81 11.95 -1.56 3.44
C THR A 81 11.15 -0.35 3.91
N GLY A 82 10.73 -0.34 5.19
CA GLY A 82 9.97 0.74 5.79
C GLY A 82 10.74 2.07 5.81
N GLY A 83 12.03 2.02 6.17
CA GLY A 83 12.91 3.19 6.17
C GLY A 83 13.14 3.76 4.77
N ILE A 84 13.37 2.91 3.77
CA ILE A 84 13.57 3.34 2.37
C ILE A 84 12.30 3.96 1.80
N LEU A 85 11.12 3.39 2.08
CA LEU A 85 9.84 3.93 1.60
C LEU A 85 9.54 5.30 2.21
N ALA A 86 9.86 5.49 3.49
CA ALA A 86 9.62 6.74 4.21
C ALA A 86 10.76 7.77 4.09
N LYS A 87 11.85 7.47 3.36
CA LYS A 87 13.04 8.33 3.28
C LYS A 87 12.75 9.77 2.85
N ASN A 88 11.78 9.97 1.95
CA ASN A 88 11.43 11.29 1.43
C ASN A 88 10.57 12.11 2.40
N ALA A 89 9.99 11.48 3.42
CA ALA A 89 9.19 12.13 4.45
C ALA A 89 10.03 12.62 5.65
N GLY A 90 11.37 12.49 5.58
CA GLY A 90 12.31 12.94 6.60
C GLY A 90 12.78 11.82 7.53
N PRO A 91 13.79 12.10 8.38
CA PRO A 91 14.46 11.08 9.19
C PRO A 91 13.56 10.48 10.27
N GLN A 92 12.67 11.27 10.88
CA GLN A 92 11.72 10.75 11.87
C GLN A 92 10.71 9.80 11.24
N ALA A 93 10.22 10.12 10.03
CA ALA A 93 9.33 9.24 9.29
C ALA A 93 10.05 7.95 8.85
N ALA A 94 11.32 8.03 8.44
CA ALA A 94 12.13 6.86 8.11
C ALA A 94 12.34 5.94 9.33
N LEU A 95 12.62 6.51 10.50
CA LEU A 95 12.72 5.74 11.75
C LEU A 95 11.38 5.11 12.13
N GLY A 96 10.29 5.86 12.06
CA GLY A 96 8.95 5.34 12.30
C GLY A 96 8.58 4.22 11.33
N GLY A 97 8.89 4.38 10.05
CA GLY A 97 8.70 3.37 9.01
C GLY A 97 9.52 2.11 9.26
N CYS A 98 10.79 2.24 9.64
CA CYS A 98 11.62 1.10 10.01
C CYS A 98 11.02 0.33 11.19
N VAL A 99 10.69 1.02 12.29
CA VAL A 99 10.14 0.35 13.49
C VAL A 99 8.82 -0.34 13.17
N ALA A 100 7.92 0.32 12.45
CA ALA A 100 6.62 -0.24 12.10
C ALA A 100 6.74 -1.50 11.23
N PHE A 101 7.53 -1.43 10.14
CA PHE A 101 7.71 -2.58 9.26
C PHE A 101 8.52 -3.70 9.91
N ALA A 102 9.51 -3.38 10.75
CA ALA A 102 10.25 -4.39 11.51
C ALA A 102 9.34 -5.17 12.46
N ALA A 103 8.49 -4.46 13.21
CA ALA A 103 7.54 -5.08 14.13
C ALA A 103 6.48 -5.91 13.39
N PHE A 104 5.95 -5.39 12.28
CA PHE A 104 4.99 -6.13 11.46
C PHE A 104 5.61 -7.40 10.86
N SER A 105 6.79 -7.32 10.27
CA SER A 105 7.50 -8.48 9.73
C SER A 105 7.83 -9.49 10.82
N ALA A 106 8.25 -9.06 12.01
CA ALA A 106 8.47 -9.96 13.15
C ALA A 106 7.21 -10.76 13.50
N ALA A 107 6.07 -10.08 13.58
CA ALA A 107 4.80 -10.68 13.96
C ALA A 107 4.33 -11.70 12.91
N ILE A 108 4.44 -11.36 11.62
CA ILE A 108 4.04 -12.25 10.54
C ILE A 108 4.98 -13.47 10.45
N ASP A 109 6.30 -13.28 10.53
CA ASP A 109 7.24 -14.40 10.51
C ASP A 109 7.05 -15.31 11.73
N ALA A 110 6.77 -14.74 12.90
CA ALA A 110 6.46 -15.52 14.10
C ALA A 110 5.18 -16.34 13.92
N TYR A 111 4.13 -15.72 13.36
CA TYR A 111 2.86 -16.40 13.07
C TYR A 111 3.01 -17.48 11.99
N MET A 112 3.80 -17.24 10.94
CA MET A 112 4.02 -18.23 9.89
C MET A 112 4.87 -19.42 10.35
N ARG A 113 5.75 -19.21 11.34
CA ARG A 113 6.58 -20.25 11.94
C ARG A 113 5.97 -20.91 13.17
N SER A 114 4.85 -20.41 13.71
CA SER A 114 4.20 -21.07 14.84
C SER A 114 3.65 -22.43 14.41
N PRO A 115 3.85 -23.49 15.21
CA PRO A 115 3.20 -24.76 14.95
C PRO A 115 1.69 -24.56 14.92
N LYS A 116 1.00 -25.16 13.94
CA LYS A 116 -0.45 -25.23 13.94
C LYS A 116 -0.81 -26.43 14.79
N ASP A 117 -1.41 -26.18 15.95
CA ASP A 117 -1.97 -27.25 16.77
C ASP A 117 -3.10 -27.91 15.96
N GLU A 118 -2.94 -29.20 15.62
CA GLU A 118 -4.00 -30.08 15.10
C GLU A 118 -4.90 -30.56 16.24
#